data_AF-A0A966W1M4-F1
#
_entry.id   AF-A0A966W1M4-F1
#
_cell.length_a   1.000
_cell.length_b   1.000
_cell.length_c   1.000
_cell.angle_alpha   90.00
_cell.angle_beta   90.00
_cell.angle_gamma   90.00
#
_symmetry.space_group_name_H-M   'P 1'
#
loop_
_entity.id
_entity.type
_entity.pdbx_description
1 polymer ?
#
loop_
_entity_poly.entity_id
_entity_poly.type
_entity_poly.pdbx_seq_one_letter_code
_entity_poly.pdbx_strand_id
1 'polypeptide(L)' 'PPHQDMFDLKNDAPREVRGPFREIQTNVPGIRISEHLPRMAGMMDKLVPIRSIVGAEGGHDNFQCFTGRGTRNQPTWLKG' A
#
# COMPACT_ATOMS: atom_id res chain seq x y z
N PRO A 1 -5.61 3.61 -11.51
CA PRO A 1 -6.85 3.48 -10.69
C PRO A 1 -6.49 3.32 -9.21
N PRO A 2 -7.36 3.64 -8.23
CA PRO A 2 -7.01 3.85 -6.81
C PRO A 2 -6.75 2.53 -6.05
N HIS A 3 -5.98 1.62 -6.64
CA HIS A 3 -5.58 0.34 -6.06
C HIS A 3 -4.78 0.53 -4.78
N GLN A 4 -4.04 1.65 -4.66
CA GLN A 4 -3.35 2.02 -3.43
C GLN A 4 -4.33 2.17 -2.26
N ASP A 5 -5.46 2.85 -2.49
CA ASP A 5 -6.48 3.08 -1.45
C ASP A 5 -7.24 1.80 -1.06
N MET A 6 -7.06 0.69 -1.80
CA MET A 6 -7.61 -0.61 -1.39
C MET A 6 -6.86 -1.20 -0.18
N PHE A 7 -5.58 -0.87 -0.02
CA PHE A 7 -4.69 -1.44 1.01
C PHE A 7 -4.09 -0.39 1.95
N ASP A 8 -3.96 0.86 1.51
CA ASP A 8 -3.49 2.01 2.28
C ASP A 8 -4.50 3.16 2.23
N LEU A 9 -5.53 3.04 3.08
CA LEU A 9 -6.63 4.00 3.21
C LEU A 9 -6.22 5.34 3.84
N LYS A 10 -4.98 5.45 4.34
CA LYS A 10 -4.45 6.64 5.03
C LYS A 10 -5.42 7.14 6.11
N ASN A 11 -5.86 6.24 6.99
CA ASN A 11 -6.93 6.55 7.93
C ASN A 11 -6.64 7.73 8.87
N ASP A 12 -5.36 7.95 9.17
CA ASP A 12 -4.89 9.03 10.04
C ASP A 12 -4.65 10.35 9.27
N ALA A 13 -4.75 10.35 7.93
CA ALA A 13 -4.60 11.54 7.12
C ALA A 13 -5.89 12.38 7.08
N PRO A 14 -5.78 13.71 6.89
CA PRO A 14 -6.94 14.58 6.69
C PRO A 14 -7.84 14.10 5.55
N ARG A 15 -9.15 14.40 5.64
CA ARG A 15 -10.17 13.94 4.69
C ARG A 15 -9.88 14.38 3.25
N GLU A 16 -9.22 15.51 3.10
CA GLU A 16 -8.82 16.11 1.82
C GLU A 16 -7.67 15.35 1.15
N VAL A 17 -6.91 14.55 1.93
CA VAL A 17 -5.73 13.81 1.49
C VAL A 17 -6.03 12.32 1.31
N ARG A 18 -6.84 11.74 2.18
CA ARG A 18 -7.22 10.32 2.07
C ARG A 18 -8.24 10.09 0.95
N GLY A 19 -8.14 8.92 0.31
CA GLY A 19 -9.10 8.50 -0.71
C GLY A 19 -10.53 8.35 -0.18
N PRO A 20 -11.52 8.17 -1.07
CA PRO A 20 -12.94 8.15 -0.72
C PRO A 20 -13.38 6.89 0.01
N PHE A 21 -12.54 5.84 0.02
CA PHE A 21 -12.88 4.54 0.57
C PHE A 21 -12.87 4.53 2.10
N ARG A 22 -13.75 3.71 2.67
CA ARG A 22 -13.85 3.45 4.10
C ARG A 22 -13.15 2.15 4.47
N GLU A 23 -12.76 2.05 5.72
CA GLU A 23 -12.22 0.83 6.29
C GLU A 23 -13.32 -0.11 6.79
N ILE A 24 -13.02 -1.40 6.77
CA ILE A 24 -13.76 -2.45 7.47
C ILE A 24 -12.80 -3.21 8.40
N GLN A 25 -13.34 -3.78 9.47
CA GLN A 25 -12.58 -4.70 10.32
C GLN A 25 -12.37 -6.04 9.61
N THR A 26 -11.23 -6.66 9.89
CA THR A 26 -10.95 -8.04 9.48
C THR A 26 -11.26 -9.03 10.60
N ASN A 27 -11.16 -10.33 10.32
CA ASN A 27 -11.27 -11.36 11.35
C ASN A 27 -10.06 -11.39 12.33
N VAL A 28 -9.02 -10.59 12.08
CA VAL A 28 -7.90 -10.37 13.01
C VAL A 28 -8.07 -9.00 13.68
N PRO A 29 -8.23 -8.94 15.03
CA PRO A 29 -8.37 -7.68 15.75
C PRO A 29 -7.20 -6.72 15.49
N GLY A 30 -7.51 -5.44 15.29
CA GLY A 30 -6.52 -4.40 15.02
C GLY A 30 -6.10 -4.26 13.55
N ILE A 31 -6.44 -5.20 12.67
CA ILE A 31 -6.19 -5.08 11.22
C ILE A 31 -7.47 -4.59 10.52
N ARG A 32 -7.32 -3.53 9.73
CA ARG A 32 -8.39 -2.88 8.95
C ARG A 32 -7.95 -2.71 7.49
N ILE A 33 -8.87 -2.93 6.56
CA ILE A 33 -8.66 -2.85 5.10
C ILE A 33 -9.85 -2.19 4.41
N SER A 34 -9.77 -1.92 3.10
CA SER A 34 -10.86 -1.28 2.33
C SER A 34 -12.16 -2.08 2.36
N GLU A 35 -13.29 -1.37 2.44
CA GLU A 35 -14.66 -1.90 2.33
C GLU A 35 -14.91 -2.73 1.06
N HIS A 36 -14.10 -2.55 0.02
CA HIS A 36 -14.17 -3.30 -1.22
C HIS A 36 -13.49 -4.69 -1.18
N LEU A 37 -12.87 -5.07 -0.06
CA LEU A 37 -12.17 -6.34 0.11
C LEU A 37 -12.78 -7.27 1.19
N PRO A 38 -14.11 -7.47 1.23
CA PRO A 38 -14.76 -8.20 2.33
C PRO A 38 -14.33 -9.68 2.41
N ARG A 39 -14.07 -10.32 1.27
CA ARG A 39 -13.58 -11.71 1.25
C ARG A 39 -12.17 -11.83 1.84
N MET A 40 -11.31 -10.85 1.56
CA MET A 40 -9.97 -10.82 2.12
C MET A 40 -10.01 -10.50 3.62
N ALA A 41 -10.93 -9.63 4.06
CA ALA A 41 -11.15 -9.34 5.48
C ALA A 41 -11.51 -10.61 6.27
N GLY A 42 -12.28 -11.53 5.69
CA GLY A 42 -12.64 -12.81 6.29
C GLY A 42 -11.54 -13.89 6.26
N MET A 43 -10.40 -13.62 5.62
CA MET A 43 -9.27 -14.55 5.52
C MET A 43 -7.97 -13.93 6.06
N MET A 44 -8.04 -12.81 6.79
CA MET A 44 -6.84 -12.08 7.22
C MET A 44 -5.98 -12.89 8.20
N ASP A 45 -6.57 -13.85 8.92
CA ASP A 45 -5.88 -14.85 9.75
C ASP A 45 -4.87 -15.72 8.97
N LYS A 46 -4.99 -15.76 7.63
CA LYS A 46 -4.12 -16.53 6.73
C LYS A 46 -3.16 -15.63 5.95
N LEU A 47 -3.16 -14.33 6.21
CA LEU A 47 -2.41 -13.32 5.47
C LEU A 47 -1.46 -12.57 6.40
N VAL A 48 -0.36 -12.10 5.83
CA VAL A 48 0.60 -11.24 6.55
C VAL A 48 0.80 -9.96 5.74
N PRO A 49 0.21 -8.82 6.17
CA PRO A 49 0.45 -7.54 5.53
C PRO A 49 1.90 -7.09 5.73
N ILE A 50 2.60 -6.75 4.65
CA ILE A 50 3.97 -6.21 4.70
C ILE A 50 3.96 -4.78 4.13
N ARG A 51 4.26 -3.78 4.96
CA ARG A 51 4.35 -2.36 4.56
C ARG A 51 5.82 -1.96 4.33
N SER A 52 6.44 -2.50 3.29
CA SER A 52 7.88 -2.33 3.02
C SER A 52 8.22 -1.20 2.03
N ILE A 53 7.23 -0.68 1.27
CA ILE A 53 7.46 0.35 0.26
C ILE A 53 6.96 1.70 0.78
N VAL A 54 7.83 2.71 0.73
CA VAL A 54 7.55 4.09 1.13
C VAL A 54 8.07 5.03 0.04
N GLY A 55 7.38 6.16 -0.17
CA GLY A 55 7.80 7.19 -1.12
C GLY A 55 7.78 6.72 -2.57
N ALA A 56 6.70 6.03 -2.97
CA ALA A 56 6.52 5.62 -4.36
C ALA A 56 6.41 6.84 -5.28
N GLU A 57 7.25 6.91 -6.32
CA GLU A 57 7.18 7.98 -7.31
C GLU A 57 6.11 7.63 -8.38
N GLY A 58 5.36 8.64 -8.85
CA GLY A 58 4.26 8.46 -9.82
C GLY A 58 4.69 8.16 -11.26
N GLY A 59 5.89 7.61 -11.46
CA GLY A 59 6.52 7.46 -12.77
C GLY A 59 6.10 6.23 -13.57
N HIS A 60 5.23 5.37 -13.03
CA HIS A 60 4.96 4.02 -13.58
C HIS A 60 6.26 3.24 -13.87
N ASP A 61 7.24 3.35 -12.96
CA ASP A 61 8.57 2.76 -13.08
C ASP A 61 8.60 1.36 -12.45
N ASN A 62 9.15 0.41 -13.18
CA ASN A 62 9.29 -0.97 -12.75
C ASN A 62 10.42 -1.15 -11.72
N PHE A 63 11.40 -0.26 -11.66
CA PHE A 63 12.57 -0.39 -10.80
C PHE A 63 12.19 -0.42 -9.32
N GLN A 64 11.39 0.55 -8.87
CA GLN A 64 10.95 0.61 -7.48
C GLN A 64 9.99 -0.54 -7.15
N CYS A 65 9.18 -0.97 -8.11
CA CYS A 65 8.28 -2.12 -7.94
C CYS A 65 9.05 -3.42 -7.71
N PHE A 66 10.16 -3.63 -8.41
CA PHE A 66 10.95 -4.87 -8.30
C PHE A 66 11.97 -4.85 -7.16
N THR A 67 12.51 -3.68 -6.82
CA THR A 67 13.62 -3.58 -5.86
C THR A 67 13.24 -2.97 -4.52
N GLY A 68 12.08 -2.31 -4.44
CA GLY A 68 11.68 -1.49 -3.29
C GLY A 68 12.49 -0.20 -3.13
N ARG A 69 13.36 0.16 -4.08
CA ARG A 69 14.27 1.32 -4.01
C ARG A 69 13.89 2.39 -5.03
N GLY A 70 14.00 3.66 -4.65
CA GLY A 70 13.90 4.77 -5.59
C GLY A 70 15.11 4.87 -6.51
N THR A 71 14.98 5.61 -7.61
CA THR A 71 16.09 5.92 -8.53
C THR A 71 17.04 7.00 -8.01
N ARG A 72 16.55 7.79 -7.06
CA ARG A 72 17.31 8.81 -6.34
C ARG A 72 18.42 8.16 -5.51
N ASN A 73 19.65 8.68 -5.61
CA ASN A 73 20.83 8.19 -4.88
C ASN A 73 21.17 6.71 -5.13
N GLN A 74 20.79 6.14 -6.27
CA GLN A 74 21.28 4.81 -6.64
C GLN A 74 22.81 4.78 -6.70
N PRO A 75 23.44 3.71 -6.19
CA PRO A 75 24.86 3.48 -6.37
C PRO A 75 25.24 3.55 -7.85
N THR A 76 26.37 4.18 -8.16
CA THR A 76 26.84 4.43 -9.53
C THR A 76 27.01 3.16 -10.37
N TRP A 77 27.21 2.00 -9.74
CA TRP A 77 27.35 0.69 -10.38
C TRP A 77 26.02 0.06 -10.84
N LEU A 78 24.87 0.67 -10.53
CA LEU A 78 23.55 0.24 -11.03
C LEU A 78 23.04 1.06 -12.23
N LYS A 79 23.74 2.14 -12.62
CA LYS A 79 23.34 3.06 -13.69
C LYS A 79 24.03 2.73 -15.03
N GLY A 80 23.95 1.47 -15.46
CA GLY A 80 24.45 0.99 -16.75
C GLY A 80 23.53 1.38 -17.89
#